data_AF-A0A3P8K8I8-F1
#
_entry.id   AF-A0A3P8K8I8-F1
#
_cell.length_a   1.000
_cell.length_b   1.000
_cell.length_c   1.000
_cell.angle_alpha   90.00
_cell.angle_beta   90.00
_cell.angle_gamma   90.00
#
_symmetry.space_group_name_H-M   'P 1'
#
loop_
_entity.id
_entity.type
_entity.pdbx_description
1 polymer ?
#
loop_
_entity_poly.entity_id
_entity_poly.type
_entity_poly.pdbx_seq_one_letter_code
_entity_poly.pdbx_strand_id
1 'polypeptide(L)'
;MITKEQKAKLVAKYGANKKDTGNTFVQIAILTAEIEDLKKHFSANPKDNHSRRGFMAKISRRRVLLQHLKANDLETYNKVLVELNLRK
;
A
#
# COMPACT_ATOMS: atom_id res chain seq x y z
N MET A 1 -3.66 -7.70 10.66
CA MET A 1 -2.65 -7.88 9.60
C MET A 1 -3.31 -8.57 8.41
N ILE A 2 -2.90 -8.27 7.18
CA ILE A 2 -3.43 -8.97 6.00
C ILE A 2 -2.88 -10.39 5.88
N THR A 3 -3.72 -11.32 5.40
CA THR A 3 -3.35 -12.73 5.26
C THR A 3 -2.47 -12.98 4.04
N LYS A 4 -1.77 -14.13 4.00
CA LYS A 4 -0.98 -14.55 2.83
C LYS A 4 -1.85 -14.64 1.57
N GLU A 5 -3.07 -15.12 1.70
CA GLU A 5 -4.03 -15.23 0.59
C GLU A 5 -4.43 -13.86 0.05
N GLN A 6 -4.67 -12.88 0.92
CA GLN A 6 -4.96 -11.51 0.51
C GLN A 6 -3.78 -10.88 -0.23
N LYS A 7 -2.55 -11.09 0.26
CA LYS A 7 -1.32 -10.66 -0.46
C LYS A 7 -1.24 -11.30 -1.83
N ALA A 8 -1.43 -12.61 -1.93
CA ALA A 8 -1.39 -13.33 -3.21
C ALA A 8 -2.46 -12.83 -4.20
N LYS A 9 -3.68 -12.52 -3.71
CA LYS A 9 -4.75 -11.92 -4.53
C LYS A 9 -4.35 -10.55 -5.07
N LEU A 10 -3.72 -9.69 -4.24
CA LEU A 10 -3.26 -8.38 -4.67
C LEU A 10 -2.13 -8.47 -5.71
N VAL A 11 -1.17 -9.38 -5.50
CA VAL A 11 -0.09 -9.64 -6.47
C VAL A 11 -0.65 -10.15 -7.79
N ALA A 12 -1.61 -11.09 -7.74
CA ALA A 12 -2.24 -11.62 -8.96
C ALA A 12 -3.10 -10.58 -9.70
N LYS A 13 -3.68 -9.61 -8.99
CA LYS A 13 -4.53 -8.57 -9.58
C LYS A 13 -3.73 -7.43 -10.22
N TYR A 14 -2.66 -7.00 -9.56
CA TYR A 14 -1.92 -5.79 -9.93
C TYR A 14 -0.51 -6.04 -10.48
N GLY A 15 0.01 -7.25 -10.34
CA GLY A 15 1.31 -7.64 -10.89
C GLY A 15 1.20 -8.04 -12.35
N ALA A 16 2.31 -7.94 -13.09
CA ALA A 16 2.35 -8.44 -14.47
C ALA A 16 2.18 -9.97 -14.53
N ASN A 17 2.57 -10.66 -13.45
CA ASN A 17 2.40 -12.09 -13.29
C ASN A 17 2.25 -12.45 -11.80
N LYS A 18 1.85 -13.69 -11.49
CA LYS A 18 1.61 -14.17 -10.11
C LYS A 18 2.85 -14.15 -9.20
N LYS A 19 4.04 -13.90 -9.74
CA LYS A 19 5.31 -13.83 -9.00
C LYS A 19 5.87 -12.41 -8.93
N ASP A 20 5.22 -11.44 -9.56
CA ASP A 20 5.68 -10.06 -9.63
C ASP A 20 5.33 -9.31 -8.35
N THR A 21 6.13 -9.55 -7.31
CA THR A 21 6.03 -8.83 -6.03
C THR A 21 6.84 -7.53 -6.03
N GLY A 22 7.68 -7.32 -7.05
CA GLY A 22 8.63 -6.22 -7.14
C GLY A 22 8.02 -4.95 -7.72
N ASN A 23 6.96 -5.07 -8.52
CA ASN A 23 6.30 -3.93 -9.15
C ASN A 23 5.83 -2.88 -8.13
N THR A 24 6.10 -1.61 -8.43
CA THR A 24 5.72 -0.47 -7.59
C THR A 24 4.21 -0.40 -7.34
N PHE A 25 3.38 -0.75 -8.32
CA PHE A 25 1.93 -0.84 -8.17
C PHE A 25 1.56 -1.86 -7.08
N VAL A 26 2.07 -3.09 -7.20
CA VAL A 26 1.80 -4.19 -6.27
C VAL A 26 2.25 -3.81 -4.86
N GLN A 27 3.43 -3.22 -4.71
CA GLN A 27 3.93 -2.76 -3.42
C GLN A 27 2.99 -1.71 -2.79
N ILE A 28 2.50 -0.73 -3.56
CA ILE A 28 1.57 0.29 -3.08
C ILE A 28 0.22 -0.32 -2.70
N ALA A 29 -0.29 -1.27 -3.48
CA ALA A 29 -1.55 -1.97 -3.19
C ALA A 29 -1.46 -2.76 -1.87
N ILE A 30 -0.37 -3.50 -1.66
CA ILE A 30 -0.11 -4.24 -0.42
C ILE A 30 -0.01 -3.27 0.77
N LEU A 31 0.77 -2.20 0.65
CA LEU A 31 0.92 -1.19 1.71
C LEU A 31 -0.43 -0.54 2.04
N THR A 32 -1.26 -0.26 1.05
CA THR A 32 -2.58 0.35 1.24
C THR A 32 -3.51 -0.56 2.02
N ALA A 33 -3.59 -1.85 1.64
CA ALA A 33 -4.38 -2.83 2.37
C ALA A 33 -3.90 -3.01 3.82
N GLU A 34 -2.58 -3.03 4.06
CA GLU A 34 -2.02 -3.09 5.41
C GLU A 34 -2.32 -1.84 6.24
N ILE A 35 -2.29 -0.64 5.62
CA ILE A 35 -2.60 0.62 6.28
C ILE A 35 -4.08 0.68 6.67
N GLU A 36 -5.00 0.25 5.80
CA GLU A 36 -6.43 0.25 6.07
C GLU A 36 -6.82 -0.69 7.21
N ASP A 37 -6.22 -1.87 7.24
CA ASP A 37 -6.40 -2.83 8.32
C ASP A 37 -5.84 -2.30 9.66
N LEU A 38 -4.62 -1.76 9.65
CA LEU A 38 -4.01 -1.17 10.85
C LEU A 38 -4.73 0.08 11.35
N LYS A 39 -5.32 0.87 10.45
CA LYS A 39 -6.10 2.06 10.83
C LYS A 39 -7.22 1.69 11.80
N LYS A 40 -7.93 0.58 11.57
CA LYS A 40 -8.99 0.08 12.47
C LYS A 40 -8.43 -0.28 13.85
N HIS A 41 -7.26 -0.93 13.89
CA HIS A 41 -6.59 -1.30 15.14
C HIS A 41 -6.23 -0.06 15.99
N PHE A 42 -5.67 0.99 15.38
CA PHE A 42 -5.31 2.21 16.09
C PHE A 42 -6.52 3.05 16.53
N SER A 43 -7.64 2.98 15.80
CA SER A 43 -8.91 3.58 16.26
C SER A 43 -9.40 2.94 17.55
N ALA A 44 -9.25 1.62 17.72
CA ALA A 44 -9.60 0.92 18.94
C ALA A 44 -8.54 1.06 20.05
N ASN A 45 -7.26 1.25 19.68
CA ASN A 45 -6.13 1.31 20.61
C ASN A 45 -5.37 2.64 20.50
N PRO A 46 -5.95 3.76 20.96
CA PRO A 46 -5.37 5.09 20.75
C PRO A 46 -4.03 5.31 21.48
N LYS A 47 -3.76 4.54 22.54
CA LYS A 47 -2.55 4.64 23.38
C LYS A 47 -1.36 3.80 22.87
N ASP A 48 -1.54 2.97 21.83
CA ASP A 48 -0.43 2.20 21.27
C ASP A 48 0.45 3.08 20.37
N ASN A 49 1.44 3.72 21.00
CA ASN A 49 2.39 4.60 20.31
C ASN A 49 3.55 3.85 19.66
N HIS A 50 3.92 2.68 20.18
CA HIS A 50 5.03 1.88 19.66
C HIS A 50 4.71 1.35 18.26
N SER A 51 3.54 0.75 18.08
CA SER A 51 3.10 0.25 16.78
C SER A 51 2.79 1.40 15.81
N ARG A 52 2.36 2.56 16.33
CA ARG A 52 2.04 3.76 15.51
C ARG A 52 3.25 4.27 14.75
N ARG A 53 4.46 4.17 15.33
CA ARG A 53 5.70 4.50 14.63
C ARG A 53 5.89 3.67 13.37
N GLY A 54 5.69 2.35 13.46
CA GLY A 54 5.76 1.43 12.32
C GLY A 54 4.69 1.72 11.27
N PHE A 55 3.48 2.06 11.71
CA PHE A 55 2.40 2.48 10.82
C PHE A 55 2.74 3.76 10.04
N MET A 56 3.30 4.78 10.70
CA MET A 56 3.74 6.00 10.03
C MET A 56 4.86 5.74 9.01
N ALA A 57 5.80 4.83 9.33
CA ALA A 57 6.83 4.41 8.39
C ALA A 57 6.24 3.77 7.13
N LYS A 58 5.17 2.96 7.24
CA LYS A 58 4.46 2.38 6.08
C LYS A 58 3.81 3.46 5.21
N ILE A 59 3.16 4.44 5.82
CA ILE A 59 2.56 5.59 5.09
C ILE A 59 3.65 6.36 4.34
N SER A 60 4.77 6.66 5.01
CA SER A 60 5.91 7.36 4.41
C SER A 60 6.48 6.58 3.23
N ARG A 61 6.70 5.27 3.38
CA ARG A 61 7.17 4.40 2.29
C ARG A 61 6.22 4.41 1.08
N ARG A 62 4.91 4.34 1.31
CA ARG A 62 3.91 4.44 0.23
C ARG A 62 3.99 5.78 -0.50
N ARG A 63 4.19 6.88 0.24
CA ARG A 63 4.36 8.22 -0.33
C ARG A 63 5.59 8.31 -1.24
N VAL A 64 6.72 7.75 -0.82
CA VAL A 64 7.96 7.72 -1.62
C VAL A 64 7.76 6.92 -2.91
N LEU A 65 7.11 5.75 -2.84
CA LEU A 65 6.81 4.93 -4.03
C LEU A 65 5.86 5.65 -5.00
N LEU A 66 4.85 6.36 -4.50
CA LEU A 66 3.95 7.17 -5.32
C LEU A 66 4.68 8.34 -5.98
N GLN A 67 5.61 8.99 -5.27
CA GLN A 67 6.45 10.04 -5.86
C GLN A 67 7.36 9.49 -6.96
N HIS A 68 7.95 8.31 -6.74
CA HIS A 68 8.75 7.62 -7.75
C HIS A 68 7.91 7.29 -8.99
N LEU A 69 6.70 6.75 -8.83
CA LEU A 69 5.80 6.52 -9.97
C LEU A 69 5.44 7.81 -10.67
N LYS A 70 5.08 8.86 -9.95
CA LYS A 70 4.74 10.16 -10.54
C LYS A 70 5.86 10.73 -11.41
N ALA A 71 7.12 10.51 -11.04
CA ALA A 71 8.28 10.99 -11.77
C ALA A 71 8.62 10.15 -13.01
N ASN A 72 8.42 8.82 -12.95
CA ASN A 72 8.83 7.90 -14.03
C ASN A 72 7.68 7.53 -14.98
N ASP A 73 6.47 7.34 -14.46
CA ASP A 73 5.30 6.89 -15.19
C ASP A 73 4.01 7.50 -14.62
N LEU A 74 3.61 8.60 -15.24
CA LEU A 74 2.43 9.38 -14.84
C LEU A 74 1.12 8.64 -15.14
N GLU A 75 1.08 7.79 -16.17
CA GLU A 75 -0.11 7.02 -16.53
C GLU A 75 -0.40 5.97 -15.46
N THR A 76 0.62 5.18 -15.08
CA THR A 76 0.51 4.20 -14.00
C THR A 76 0.23 4.87 -12.66
N TYR A 77 0.83 6.01 -12.38
CA TYR A 77 0.51 6.79 -11.18
C TYR A 77 -0.98 7.16 -11.09
N ASN A 78 -1.57 7.66 -12.17
CA ASN A 78 -2.99 8.00 -12.18
C ASN A 78 -3.88 6.76 -12.05
N LYS A 79 -3.52 5.65 -12.70
CA LYS A 79 -4.22 4.36 -12.54
C LYS A 79 -4.21 3.90 -11.08
N VAL A 80 -3.05 3.96 -10.41
CA VAL A 80 -2.92 3.61 -8.99
C VAL A 80 -3.83 4.46 -8.12
N LEU A 81 -3.89 5.77 -8.34
CA LEU A 81 -4.74 6.66 -7.55
C LEU A 81 -6.23 6.31 -7.68
N VAL A 82 -6.68 6.04 -8.91
CA VAL A 82 -8.08 5.70 -9.19
C VAL A 82 -8.42 4.32 -8.61
N GLU A 83 -7.62 3.30 -8.89
CA GLU A 83 -7.93 1.93 -8.46
C GLU A 83 -7.86 1.72 -6.95
N LEU A 84 -6.93 2.41 -6.27
CA LEU A 84 -6.77 2.32 -4.82
C LEU A 84 -7.49 3.45 -4.07
N ASN A 85 -8.24 4.30 -4.78
CA ASN A 85 -8.97 5.46 -4.23
C ASN A 85 -8.11 6.33 -3.29
N LEU A 86 -6.87 6.60 -3.71
CA LEU A 86 -5.91 7.38 -2.94
C LEU A 86 -6.06 8.86 -3.24
N ARG A 87 -6.11 9.69 -2.20
CA ARG A 87 -6.16 11.16 -2.33
C ARG A 87 -4.75 11.73 -2.51
N LYS A 88 -4.65 12.81 -3.31
CA LYS A 88 -3.43 13.61 -3.49
C LYS A 88 -3.05 14.38 -2.24
#